data_AF-A0A3G6MHF4-F1
#
_entry.id   AF-A0A3G6MHF4-F1
#
_cell.length_a   1.000
_cell.length_b   1.000
_cell.length_c   1.000
_cell.angle_alpha   90.00
_cell.angle_beta   90.00
_cell.angle_gamma   90.00
#
_symmetry.space_group_name_H-M   'P 1'
#
loop_
_entity.id
_entity.type
_entity.pdbx_description
1 polymer ?
#
loop_
_entity_poly.entity_id
_entity_poly.type
_entity_poly.pdbx_seq_one_letter_code
_entity_poly.pdbx_strand_id
1 'polypeptide(L)'
;MKKIFLYILAGSLCFSACKKDDDVETYVEPEDIAVQNTYDDQSIQKFLDANYLDTQGNIKPFSATDTVDDNYKKLSQLAPVTLPSGVVYIKRANAQPEDAPATAPGKTIGATDITRIMMRAKTYIGANTSGDVAFISPTDMTGYNTIDGSGSPVIDPKFYFISTKNTLITQATTDAAKQQSYYMIEGFSEALQKFKAFDQPDGSAYNLQGVIIVPSRAAFARDAHYNYSGYSFRNRTFVFNFQVYKTEARPADQL
;
A
#
# COMPACT_ATOMS: atom_id res chain seq x y z
N MET A 1 44.94 -71.00 -3.91
CA MET A 1 45.66 -69.85 -3.34
C MET A 1 44.79 -68.59 -3.48
N LYS A 2 44.75 -67.79 -2.40
CA LYS A 2 44.22 -66.41 -2.22
C LYS A 2 44.08 -65.62 -3.55
N LYS A 3 43.05 -64.80 -3.79
CA LYS A 3 42.70 -63.57 -3.05
C LYS A 3 41.28 -63.09 -3.37
N ILE A 4 40.65 -62.52 -2.35
CA ILE A 4 39.44 -61.68 -2.37
C ILE A 4 39.71 -60.37 -3.12
N PHE A 5 38.77 -59.91 -3.93
CA PHE A 5 38.43 -58.48 -4.05
C PHE A 5 36.92 -58.33 -4.30
N LEU A 6 36.28 -57.64 -3.35
CA LEU A 6 34.86 -57.36 -3.25
C LEU A 6 34.58 -56.07 -4.03
N TYR A 7 33.81 -56.14 -5.12
CA TYR A 7 33.23 -54.95 -5.75
C TYR A 7 31.75 -54.90 -5.43
N ILE A 8 31.42 -53.98 -4.54
CA ILE A 8 30.07 -53.48 -4.27
C ILE A 8 29.70 -52.53 -5.42
N LEU A 9 28.38 -52.43 -5.66
CA LEU A 9 27.66 -51.32 -6.28
C LEU A 9 27.26 -51.50 -7.76
N ALA A 10 26.04 -52.00 -7.99
CA ALA A 10 25.05 -51.34 -8.84
C ALA A 10 23.75 -52.17 -8.90
N GLY A 11 22.61 -51.51 -8.75
CA GLY A 11 21.39 -51.95 -9.42
C GLY A 11 20.25 -52.49 -8.55
N SER A 12 19.84 -51.75 -7.52
CA SER A 12 18.42 -51.71 -7.18
C SER A 12 18.09 -50.45 -6.38
N LEU A 13 17.24 -49.60 -6.98
CA LEU A 13 16.15 -48.85 -6.35
C LEU A 13 15.62 -47.86 -7.41
N CYS A 14 14.95 -48.40 -8.42
CA CYS A 14 13.93 -47.63 -9.14
C CYS A 14 12.67 -47.61 -8.28
N PHE A 15 12.67 -46.84 -7.18
CA PHE A 15 11.45 -46.49 -6.47
C PHE A 15 11.57 -45.07 -5.94
N SER A 16 10.58 -44.26 -6.32
CA SER A 16 10.23 -42.94 -5.79
C SER A 16 11.06 -41.74 -6.26
N ALA A 17 11.11 -41.50 -7.58
CA ALA A 17 11.17 -40.15 -8.12
C ALA A 17 9.75 -39.65 -8.47
N CYS A 18 8.85 -39.71 -7.50
CA CYS A 18 7.68 -38.83 -7.43
C CYS A 18 7.85 -38.01 -6.15
N LYS A 19 8.89 -37.17 -6.11
CA LYS A 19 8.77 -35.97 -5.29
C LYS A 19 7.75 -35.11 -6.03
N LYS A 20 6.58 -34.96 -5.42
CA LYS A 20 5.68 -33.84 -5.67
C LYS A 20 6.54 -32.59 -5.83
N ASP A 21 6.23 -31.77 -6.81
CA ASP A 21 6.68 -30.38 -6.84
C ASP A 21 6.45 -29.81 -5.43
N ASP A 22 7.54 -29.60 -4.69
CA ASP A 22 7.48 -28.88 -3.44
C ASP A 22 7.12 -27.45 -3.86
N ASP A 23 5.86 -27.06 -3.63
CA ASP A 23 5.40 -25.69 -3.72
C ASP A 23 6.39 -24.84 -2.92
N VAL A 24 7.30 -24.14 -3.61
CA VAL A 24 8.23 -23.23 -2.96
C VAL A 24 7.35 -22.21 -2.25
N GLU A 25 7.36 -22.19 -0.91
CA GLU A 25 6.64 -21.18 -0.15
C GLU A 25 7.11 -19.81 -0.64
N THR A 26 6.23 -19.13 -1.39
CA THR A 26 6.52 -17.83 -2.03
C THR A 26 6.66 -16.71 -1.00
N TYR A 27 6.25 -16.97 0.25
CA TYR A 27 6.41 -16.09 1.38
C TYR A 27 6.55 -16.90 2.67
N VAL A 28 7.60 -16.61 3.44
CA VAL A 28 7.79 -17.12 4.81
C VAL A 28 7.69 -15.91 5.74
N GLU A 29 6.67 -15.87 6.61
CA GLU A 29 6.50 -14.80 7.59
C GLU A 29 7.70 -14.82 8.58
N PRO A 30 8.49 -13.73 8.68
CA PRO A 30 9.58 -13.68 9.65
C PRO A 30 9.04 -13.85 11.08
N GLU A 31 9.75 -14.55 11.95
CA GLU A 31 9.32 -14.67 13.35
C GLU A 31 9.27 -13.30 14.04
N ASP A 32 10.33 -12.49 13.85
CA ASP A 32 10.46 -11.15 14.41
C ASP A 32 9.81 -10.09 13.51
N ILE A 33 8.97 -9.25 14.12
CA ILE A 33 8.33 -8.12 13.46
C ILE A 33 9.33 -7.05 12.99
N ALA A 34 10.48 -6.92 13.66
CA ALA A 34 11.53 -5.99 13.23
C ALA A 34 12.15 -6.41 11.88
N VAL A 35 12.20 -7.72 11.60
CA VAL A 35 12.62 -8.23 10.28
C VAL A 35 11.58 -7.87 9.23
N GLN A 36 10.28 -8.01 9.52
CA GLN A 36 9.23 -7.55 8.59
C GLN A 36 9.33 -6.04 8.31
N ASN A 37 9.57 -5.22 9.35
CA ASN A 37 9.74 -3.78 9.19
C ASN A 37 10.92 -3.45 8.27
N THR A 38 12.03 -4.19 8.42
CA THR A 38 13.21 -4.08 7.56
C THR A 38 12.89 -4.47 6.11
N TYR A 39 12.06 -5.51 5.90
CA TYR A 39 11.62 -5.91 4.58
C TYR A 39 10.71 -4.89 3.92
N ASP A 40 9.78 -4.31 4.66
CA ASP A 40 8.93 -3.22 4.18
C ASP A 40 9.79 -2.03 3.73
N ASP A 41 10.74 -1.59 4.55
CA ASP A 41 11.58 -0.43 4.25
C ASP A 41 12.42 -0.63 2.98
N GLN A 42 13.07 -1.80 2.84
CA GLN A 42 13.85 -2.13 1.64
C GLN A 42 12.96 -2.24 0.39
N SER A 43 11.78 -2.84 0.53
CA SER A 43 10.83 -3.01 -0.56
C SER A 43 10.27 -1.66 -1.02
N ILE A 44 10.01 -0.73 -0.09
CA ILE A 44 9.60 0.65 -0.41
C ILE A 44 10.69 1.33 -1.23
N GLN A 45 11.96 1.26 -0.83
CA GLN A 45 13.05 1.88 -1.61
C GLN A 45 13.14 1.31 -3.03
N LYS A 46 13.07 -0.02 -3.18
CA LYS A 46 13.05 -0.64 -4.52
C LYS A 46 11.84 -0.22 -5.33
N PHE A 47 10.66 -0.13 -4.71
CA PHE A 47 9.47 0.35 -5.39
C PHE A 47 9.64 1.79 -5.89
N LEU A 48 10.28 2.66 -5.09
CA LEU A 48 10.55 4.03 -5.48
C LEU A 48 11.53 4.12 -6.66
N ASP A 49 12.53 3.24 -6.72
CA ASP A 49 13.54 3.19 -7.80
C ASP A 49 13.08 2.45 -9.07
N ALA A 50 12.04 1.62 -8.96
CA ALA A 50 11.53 0.80 -10.04
C ALA A 50 10.25 1.34 -10.66
N ASN A 51 9.74 2.49 -10.20
CA ASN A 51 8.49 3.07 -10.72
C ASN A 51 8.64 4.58 -10.96
N TYR A 52 7.72 5.14 -11.75
CA TYR A 52 7.58 6.57 -12.02
C TYR A 52 6.11 6.99 -12.04
N LEU A 53 5.85 8.30 -12.14
CA LEU A 53 4.51 8.86 -12.37
C LEU A 53 4.37 9.32 -13.83
N ASP A 54 3.33 8.85 -14.51
CA ASP A 54 3.01 9.34 -15.85
C ASP A 54 2.43 10.78 -15.83
N THR A 55 2.03 11.29 -17.00
CA THR A 55 1.49 12.65 -17.15
C THR A 55 0.17 12.90 -16.42
N GLN A 56 -0.58 11.87 -16.04
CA GLN A 56 -1.78 11.98 -15.19
C GLN A 56 -1.49 11.62 -13.73
N GLY A 57 -0.24 11.28 -13.40
CA GLY A 57 0.20 10.93 -12.07
C GLY A 57 -0.04 9.46 -11.71
N ASN A 58 -0.30 8.59 -12.69
CA ASN A 58 -0.45 7.17 -12.45
C ASN A 58 0.94 6.53 -12.21
N ILE A 59 1.03 5.63 -11.23
CA ILE A 59 2.25 4.85 -11.02
C ILE A 59 2.43 3.84 -12.16
N LYS A 60 3.62 3.83 -12.77
CA LYS A 60 4.04 2.90 -13.81
C LYS A 60 5.38 2.26 -13.45
N PRO A 61 5.59 0.96 -13.75
CA PRO A 61 6.91 0.35 -13.64
C PRO A 61 7.85 1.00 -14.65
N PHE A 62 9.08 1.27 -14.22
CA PHE A 62 10.15 1.76 -15.07
C PHE A 62 10.82 0.59 -15.78
N SER A 63 10.97 0.69 -17.10
CA SER A 63 11.68 -0.28 -17.93
C SER A 63 12.92 0.35 -18.52
N ALA A 64 14.10 -0.22 -18.24
CA ALA A 64 15.35 0.24 -18.84
C ALA A 64 15.44 -0.02 -20.36
N THR A 65 14.50 -0.78 -20.93
CA THR A 65 14.44 -1.07 -22.38
C THR A 65 13.38 -0.25 -23.11
N ASP A 66 12.51 0.46 -22.39
CA ASP A 66 11.52 1.34 -23.00
C ASP A 66 12.03 2.79 -22.94
N THR A 67 12.50 3.31 -24.07
CA THR A 67 13.04 4.68 -24.15
C THR A 67 11.98 5.76 -23.87
N VAL A 68 10.69 5.43 -23.85
CA VAL A 68 9.65 6.38 -23.41
C VAL A 68 9.83 6.70 -21.93
N ASP A 69 10.22 5.72 -21.12
CA ASP A 69 10.39 5.85 -19.67
C ASP A 69 11.53 6.80 -19.30
N ASP A 70 12.54 6.97 -20.17
CA ASP A 70 13.67 7.89 -19.97
C ASP A 70 13.23 9.36 -19.84
N ASN A 71 12.00 9.69 -20.24
CA ASN A 71 11.42 11.03 -20.09
C ASN A 71 10.82 11.27 -18.70
N TYR A 72 10.71 10.24 -17.86
CA TYR A 72 10.09 10.31 -16.55
C TYR A 72 11.12 10.13 -15.45
N LYS A 73 10.98 10.94 -14.39
CA LYS A 73 11.74 10.75 -13.17
C LYS A 73 11.15 9.58 -12.38
N LYS A 74 12.03 8.71 -11.88
CA LYS A 74 11.67 7.67 -10.92
C LYS A 74 11.08 8.29 -9.67
N LEU A 75 10.24 7.56 -8.93
CA LEU A 75 9.62 8.07 -7.70
C LEU A 75 10.67 8.50 -6.67
N SER A 76 11.80 7.78 -6.58
CA SER A 76 12.93 8.15 -5.72
C SER A 76 13.55 9.51 -6.05
N GLN A 77 13.38 10.00 -7.28
CA GLN A 77 13.86 11.28 -7.77
C GLN A 77 12.83 12.41 -7.62
N LEU A 78 11.62 12.12 -7.10
CA LEU A 78 10.54 13.09 -6.89
C LEU A 78 10.52 13.67 -5.47
N ALA A 79 11.67 13.70 -4.79
CA ALA A 79 11.81 14.18 -3.41
C ALA A 79 10.82 13.50 -2.43
N PRO A 80 10.80 12.16 -2.33
CA PRO A 80 9.98 11.46 -1.35
C PRO A 80 10.33 11.91 0.07
N VAL A 81 9.33 12.05 0.93
CA VAL A 81 9.50 12.39 2.35
C VAL A 81 9.10 11.20 3.19
N THR A 82 10.00 10.75 4.06
CA THR A 82 9.75 9.68 5.04
C THR A 82 9.42 10.29 6.41
N LEU A 83 8.27 9.92 6.96
CA LEU A 83 7.81 10.32 8.29
C LEU A 83 8.41 9.39 9.38
N PRO A 84 8.40 9.79 10.67
CA PRO A 84 8.92 8.95 11.75
C PRO A 84 8.27 7.56 11.86
N SER A 85 7.01 7.42 11.43
CA SER A 85 6.29 6.14 11.35
C SER A 85 6.84 5.20 10.26
N GLY A 86 7.66 5.73 9.34
CA GLY A 86 8.11 5.04 8.13
C GLY A 86 7.25 5.30 6.90
N VAL A 87 6.13 5.99 7.06
CA VAL A 87 5.27 6.36 5.92
C VAL A 87 6.06 7.24 4.96
N VAL A 88 5.99 6.93 3.68
CA VAL A 88 6.59 7.73 2.62
C VAL A 88 5.49 8.43 1.84
N TYR A 89 5.62 9.73 1.59
CA TYR A 89 4.72 10.43 0.67
C TYR A 89 5.49 11.22 -0.39
N ILE A 90 4.85 11.37 -1.54
CA ILE A 90 5.34 12.18 -2.67
C ILE A 90 4.24 13.14 -3.06
N LYS A 91 4.56 14.44 -3.02
CA LYS A 91 3.73 15.48 -3.65
C LYS A 91 4.17 15.63 -5.09
N ARG A 92 3.25 15.40 -6.02
CA ARG A 92 3.53 15.62 -7.44
C ARG A 92 3.52 17.12 -7.74
N ALA A 93 4.62 17.62 -8.26
CA ALA A 93 4.73 19.02 -8.68
C ALA A 93 3.75 19.34 -9.82
N ASN A 94 3.20 20.56 -9.82
CA ASN A 94 2.23 21.07 -10.80
C ASN A 94 0.91 20.28 -10.84
N ALA A 95 0.61 19.55 -9.76
CA ALA A 95 -0.62 18.76 -9.61
C ALA A 95 -1.20 18.89 -8.20
N GLN A 96 -0.77 19.90 -7.42
CA GLN A 96 -1.39 20.28 -6.16
C GLN A 96 -2.43 21.39 -6.38
N PRO A 97 -3.43 21.52 -5.50
CA PRO A 97 -4.36 22.65 -5.60
C PRO A 97 -3.65 24.00 -5.42
N GLU A 98 -2.58 24.07 -4.62
CA GLU A 98 -1.75 25.26 -4.50
C GLU A 98 -0.95 25.64 -5.76
N ASP A 99 -0.86 24.74 -6.75
CA ASP A 99 -0.23 25.05 -8.06
C ASP A 99 -1.21 25.73 -9.03
N ALA A 100 -2.51 25.76 -8.70
CA ALA A 100 -3.55 26.48 -9.44
C ALA A 100 -3.44 28.00 -9.20
N PRO A 101 -4.13 28.87 -9.98
CA PRO A 101 -4.15 30.31 -9.71
C PRO A 101 -4.50 30.61 -8.23
N ALA A 102 -3.88 31.65 -7.67
CA ALA A 102 -3.90 31.98 -6.23
C ALA A 102 -5.29 32.07 -5.58
N THR A 103 -6.35 32.13 -6.38
CA THR A 103 -7.76 32.12 -5.96
C THR A 103 -8.27 30.74 -5.53
N ALA A 104 -7.52 29.66 -5.71
CA ALA A 104 -7.92 28.29 -5.34
C ALA A 104 -6.82 27.51 -4.60
N PRO A 105 -6.28 28.00 -3.47
CA PRO A 105 -5.07 27.47 -2.82
C PRO A 105 -5.23 26.09 -2.15
N GLY A 106 -6.33 25.39 -2.40
CA GLY A 106 -6.73 24.15 -1.73
C GLY A 106 -7.15 24.33 -0.28
N LYS A 107 -7.83 23.33 0.26
CA LYS A 107 -8.30 23.27 1.64
C LYS A 107 -7.45 22.30 2.45
N THR A 108 -6.99 22.73 3.63
CA THR A 108 -6.31 21.85 4.60
C THR A 108 -7.25 20.72 5.00
N ILE A 109 -6.73 19.49 5.01
CA ILE A 109 -7.47 18.30 5.42
C ILE A 109 -7.27 18.12 6.93
N GLY A 110 -8.35 18.25 7.71
CA GLY A 110 -8.33 18.03 9.16
C GLY A 110 -8.39 16.55 9.51
N ALA A 111 -7.78 16.14 10.64
CA ALA A 111 -7.63 14.74 11.06
C ALA A 111 -8.91 13.89 11.13
N THR A 112 -10.08 14.54 11.24
CA THR A 112 -11.39 13.87 11.34
C THR A 112 -12.31 14.24 10.19
N ASP A 113 -11.83 14.98 9.20
CA ASP A 113 -12.63 15.50 8.11
C ASP A 113 -13.30 14.38 7.32
N ILE A 114 -14.40 14.73 6.68
CA ILE A 114 -15.01 13.93 5.63
C ILE A 114 -14.26 14.24 4.34
N THR A 115 -13.63 13.22 3.75
CA THR A 115 -12.85 13.35 2.51
C THR A 115 -13.53 12.67 1.33
N ARG A 116 -13.38 13.23 0.13
CA ARG A 116 -13.72 12.60 -1.15
C ARG A 116 -12.44 12.33 -1.93
N ILE A 117 -12.08 11.07 -2.11
CA ILE A 117 -10.76 10.69 -2.62
C ILE A 117 -10.89 9.80 -3.86
N MET A 118 -10.37 10.28 -4.98
CA MET A 118 -10.17 9.47 -6.18
C MET A 118 -8.81 8.77 -6.06
N MET A 119 -8.75 7.45 -6.14
CA MET A 119 -7.48 6.73 -5.93
C MET A 119 -7.36 5.39 -6.65
N ARG A 120 -6.11 4.93 -6.73
CA ARG A 120 -5.74 3.52 -6.73
C ARG A 120 -5.12 3.18 -5.38
N ALA A 121 -5.56 2.08 -4.79
CA ALA A 121 -5.06 1.52 -3.55
C ALA A 121 -4.66 0.05 -3.80
N LYS A 122 -3.37 -0.23 -3.68
CA LYS A 122 -2.81 -1.58 -3.83
C LYS A 122 -1.98 -1.92 -2.59
N THR A 123 -1.99 -3.18 -2.20
CA THR A 123 -1.25 -3.69 -1.06
C THR A 123 -0.23 -4.72 -1.51
N TYR A 124 0.86 -4.85 -0.75
CA TYR A 124 1.98 -5.71 -1.04
C TYR A 124 2.49 -6.37 0.24
N ILE A 125 3.25 -7.45 0.11
CA ILE A 125 4.03 -8.00 1.21
C ILE A 125 5.51 -7.73 0.90
N GLY A 126 6.25 -7.14 1.84
CA GLY A 126 7.71 -7.09 1.75
C GLY A 126 8.28 -8.45 2.13
N ALA A 127 9.04 -9.08 1.24
CA ALA A 127 9.58 -10.42 1.47
C ALA A 127 10.99 -10.57 0.90
N ASN A 128 11.78 -11.44 1.53
CA ASN A 128 13.06 -11.88 1.01
C ASN A 128 12.88 -13.16 0.20
N THR A 129 13.06 -13.06 -1.11
CA THR A 129 13.07 -14.23 -2.00
C THR A 129 14.49 -14.45 -2.49
N SER A 130 15.15 -15.48 -1.96
CA SER A 130 16.52 -15.87 -2.37
C SER A 130 17.57 -14.76 -2.26
N GLY A 131 17.47 -13.90 -1.24
CA GLY A 131 18.36 -12.77 -1.01
C GLY A 131 17.86 -11.44 -1.60
N ASP A 132 16.77 -11.46 -2.37
CA ASP A 132 16.16 -10.26 -2.94
C ASP A 132 14.95 -9.82 -2.11
N VAL A 133 15.12 -8.74 -1.34
CA VAL A 133 14.03 -8.15 -0.55
C VAL A 133 13.22 -7.18 -1.39
N ALA A 134 12.00 -7.53 -1.78
CA ALA A 134 11.14 -6.69 -2.62
C ALA A 134 9.66 -6.90 -2.30
N PHE A 135 8.80 -6.04 -2.86
CA PHE A 135 7.37 -6.25 -2.79
C PHE A 135 6.95 -7.44 -3.64
N ILE A 136 6.20 -8.35 -3.02
CA ILE A 136 5.55 -9.48 -3.65
C ILE A 136 4.03 -9.41 -3.45
N SER A 137 3.32 -10.34 -4.09
CA SER A 137 1.87 -10.55 -3.92
C SER A 137 1.02 -9.29 -4.05
N PRO A 138 1.17 -8.48 -5.13
CA PRO A 138 0.38 -7.26 -5.30
C PRO A 138 -1.11 -7.59 -5.31
N THR A 139 -1.90 -6.91 -4.47
CA THR A 139 -3.35 -7.12 -4.42
C THR A 139 -4.07 -5.79 -4.32
N ASP A 140 -5.10 -5.64 -5.13
CA ASP A 140 -5.93 -4.44 -5.10
C ASP A 140 -6.77 -4.40 -3.82
N MET A 141 -6.91 -3.20 -3.25
CA MET A 141 -7.81 -2.98 -2.13
C MET A 141 -9.23 -2.84 -2.70
N THR A 142 -9.99 -3.93 -2.66
CA THR A 142 -11.33 -4.04 -3.25
C THR A 142 -12.23 -2.90 -2.78
N GLY A 143 -12.87 -2.20 -3.73
CA GLY A 143 -13.76 -1.07 -3.45
C GLY A 143 -13.07 0.29 -3.33
N TYR A 144 -11.73 0.34 -3.38
CA TYR A 144 -10.96 1.58 -3.24
C TYR A 144 -10.09 1.93 -4.46
N ASN A 145 -10.15 1.12 -5.52
CA ASN A 145 -9.68 1.49 -6.85
C ASN A 145 -10.82 2.17 -7.63
N THR A 146 -10.95 3.48 -7.49
CA THR A 146 -12.02 4.24 -8.14
C THR A 146 -11.68 4.59 -9.58
N ILE A 147 -10.39 4.73 -9.91
CA ILE A 147 -9.95 5.12 -11.25
C ILE A 147 -10.21 4.01 -12.28
N ASP A 148 -9.91 2.76 -11.94
CA ASP A 148 -10.14 1.60 -12.82
C ASP A 148 -11.51 0.93 -12.56
N GLY A 149 -12.28 1.47 -11.62
CA GLY A 149 -13.54 0.90 -11.13
C GLY A 149 -14.72 1.84 -11.33
N SER A 150 -15.20 2.44 -10.24
CA SER A 150 -16.45 3.22 -10.21
C SER A 150 -16.40 4.53 -11.01
N GLY A 151 -15.21 5.05 -11.32
CA GLY A 151 -15.01 6.38 -11.89
C GLY A 151 -15.35 7.53 -10.94
N SER A 152 -15.72 7.25 -9.68
CA SER A 152 -16.19 8.25 -8.70
C SER A 152 -15.36 8.16 -7.41
N PRO A 153 -15.02 9.30 -6.78
CA PRO A 153 -14.26 9.33 -5.52
C PRO A 153 -14.91 8.50 -4.40
N VAL A 154 -14.09 7.86 -3.58
CA VAL A 154 -14.54 7.24 -2.32
C VAL A 154 -14.89 8.36 -1.33
N ILE A 155 -16.09 8.27 -0.77
CA ILE A 155 -16.57 9.20 0.24
C ILE A 155 -16.31 8.61 1.62
N ASP A 156 -15.68 9.39 2.49
CA ASP A 156 -15.46 9.10 3.90
C ASP A 156 -14.89 7.69 4.18
N PRO A 157 -13.72 7.34 3.60
CA PRO A 157 -13.12 6.03 3.82
C PRO A 157 -12.83 5.83 5.30
N LYS A 158 -13.40 4.78 5.90
CA LYS A 158 -13.27 4.47 7.34
C LYS A 158 -11.83 4.22 7.78
N PHE A 159 -10.94 3.87 6.84
CA PHE A 159 -9.51 3.73 7.13
C PHE A 159 -8.80 5.07 7.31
N TYR A 160 -9.39 6.19 6.87
CA TYR A 160 -8.89 7.53 7.18
C TYR A 160 -9.36 7.96 8.57
N PHE A 161 -10.66 7.87 8.82
CA PHE A 161 -11.26 8.15 10.11
C PHE A 161 -12.59 7.40 10.25
N ILE A 162 -12.84 6.89 11.45
CA ILE A 162 -14.16 6.36 11.83
C ILE A 162 -14.54 6.96 13.19
N SER A 163 -15.74 7.50 13.32
CA SER A 163 -16.22 8.00 14.62
C SER A 163 -16.45 6.85 15.61
N THR A 164 -16.19 7.10 16.90
CA THR A 164 -16.53 6.19 17.99
C THR A 164 -18.04 5.90 18.08
N LYS A 165 -18.88 6.77 17.51
CA LYS A 165 -20.33 6.58 17.41
C LYS A 165 -20.77 5.77 16.19
N ASN A 166 -19.85 5.44 15.28
CA ASN A 166 -20.18 4.65 14.10
C ASN A 166 -20.79 3.29 14.51
N THR A 167 -21.81 2.84 13.80
CA THR A 167 -22.51 1.59 14.12
C THR A 167 -21.59 0.37 14.07
N LEU A 168 -20.55 0.38 13.23
CA LEU A 168 -19.55 -0.69 13.21
C LEU A 168 -18.82 -0.83 14.55
N ILE A 169 -18.58 0.28 15.25
CA ILE A 169 -17.92 0.30 16.56
C ILE A 169 -18.94 0.04 17.67
N THR A 170 -20.07 0.76 17.67
CA THR A 170 -21.04 0.68 18.79
C THR A 170 -21.78 -0.65 18.86
N GLN A 171 -21.87 -1.38 17.75
CA GLN A 171 -22.48 -2.71 17.68
C GLN A 171 -21.45 -3.84 17.57
N ALA A 172 -20.15 -3.53 17.69
CA ALA A 172 -19.09 -4.54 17.63
C ALA A 172 -19.20 -5.54 18.77
N THR A 173 -19.04 -6.83 18.44
CA THR A 173 -19.09 -7.93 19.40
C THR A 173 -17.71 -8.33 19.93
N THR A 174 -16.63 -7.93 19.25
CA THR A 174 -15.24 -8.20 19.67
C THR A 174 -14.60 -6.94 20.23
N ASP A 175 -13.66 -7.09 21.16
CA ASP A 175 -13.02 -5.93 21.78
C ASP A 175 -12.13 -5.16 20.79
N ALA A 176 -11.51 -5.84 19.83
CA ALA A 176 -10.77 -5.19 18.75
C ALA A 176 -11.67 -4.30 17.89
N ALA A 177 -12.83 -4.80 17.45
CA ALA A 177 -13.75 -4.03 16.60
C ALA A 177 -14.44 -2.86 17.33
N LYS A 178 -14.34 -2.77 18.66
CA LYS A 178 -14.77 -1.57 19.42
C LYS A 178 -13.74 -0.44 19.37
N GLN A 179 -12.52 -0.69 18.88
CA GLN A 179 -11.45 0.30 18.79
C GLN A 179 -11.37 0.91 17.38
N GLN A 180 -11.07 2.20 17.28
CA GLN A 180 -10.88 2.88 15.98
C GLN A 180 -9.69 2.31 15.20
N SER A 181 -8.63 1.89 15.89
CA SER A 181 -7.41 1.30 15.29
C SER A 181 -7.69 0.01 14.51
N TYR A 182 -8.79 -0.69 14.78
CA TYR A 182 -9.22 -1.84 13.98
C TYR A 182 -9.63 -1.45 12.56
N TYR A 183 -10.03 -0.21 12.33
CA TYR A 183 -10.49 0.29 11.03
C TYR A 183 -9.45 1.20 10.38
N MET A 184 -8.80 2.05 11.18
CA MET A 184 -7.94 3.12 10.68
C MET A 184 -6.56 2.62 10.25
N ILE A 185 -6.08 3.12 9.12
CA ILE A 185 -4.69 2.99 8.68
C ILE A 185 -4.00 4.28 9.12
N GLU A 186 -3.43 4.27 10.33
CA GLU A 186 -2.92 5.49 10.98
C GLU A 186 -1.90 6.24 10.11
N GLY A 187 -1.01 5.52 9.43
CA GLY A 187 -0.02 6.10 8.54
C GLY A 187 -0.62 6.76 7.30
N PHE A 188 -1.78 6.27 6.81
CA PHE A 188 -2.51 6.96 5.74
C PHE A 188 -3.07 8.29 6.27
N SER A 189 -3.68 8.28 7.46
CA SER A 189 -4.22 9.49 8.09
C SER A 189 -3.15 10.54 8.42
N GLU A 190 -1.97 10.08 8.85
CA GLU A 190 -0.80 10.93 9.11
C GLU A 190 -0.32 11.64 7.83
N ALA A 191 -0.16 10.89 6.74
CA ALA A 191 0.37 11.45 5.49
C ALA A 191 -0.68 12.24 4.69
N LEU A 192 -1.96 11.87 4.71
CA LEU A 192 -3.00 12.60 3.97
C LEU A 192 -3.09 14.06 4.44
N GLN A 193 -2.89 14.32 5.72
CA GLN A 193 -2.85 15.67 6.30
C GLN A 193 -1.66 16.53 5.82
N LYS A 194 -0.69 15.94 5.11
CA LYS A 194 0.39 16.70 4.45
C LYS A 194 -0.05 17.27 3.11
N PHE A 195 -1.17 16.82 2.57
CA PHE A 195 -1.77 17.29 1.33
C PHE A 195 -2.90 18.28 1.61
N LYS A 196 -3.31 19.00 0.56
CA LYS A 196 -4.54 19.77 0.56
C LYS A 196 -5.55 19.11 -0.36
N ALA A 197 -6.82 19.28 -0.04
CA ALA A 197 -7.93 18.93 -0.91
C ALA A 197 -8.15 20.02 -1.95
N PHE A 198 -8.61 19.61 -3.12
CA PHE A 198 -9.24 20.49 -4.09
C PHE A 198 -10.64 20.90 -3.60
N ASP A 199 -11.36 21.63 -4.45
CA ASP A 199 -12.79 21.84 -4.34
C ASP A 199 -13.42 21.56 -5.71
N GLN A 200 -13.48 20.29 -6.08
CA GLN A 200 -13.94 19.87 -7.40
C GLN A 200 -15.11 18.86 -7.33
N PRO A 201 -16.04 18.90 -8.30
CA PRO A 201 -17.11 17.91 -8.41
C PRO A 201 -16.59 16.49 -8.59
N ASP A 202 -17.36 15.51 -8.12
CA ASP A 202 -17.02 14.07 -8.19
C ASP A 202 -16.78 13.56 -9.62
N GLY A 203 -17.45 14.15 -10.62
CA GLY A 203 -17.30 13.80 -12.03
C GLY A 203 -16.11 14.47 -12.75
N SER A 204 -15.29 15.23 -12.04
CA SER A 204 -14.12 15.88 -12.64
C SER A 204 -13.10 14.84 -13.07
N ALA A 205 -12.43 15.08 -14.20
CA ALA A 205 -11.30 14.26 -14.62
C ALA A 205 -10.18 14.35 -13.56
N TYR A 206 -9.58 13.20 -13.24
CA TYR A 206 -8.50 13.17 -12.27
C TYR A 206 -7.19 13.67 -12.88
N ASN A 207 -6.36 14.25 -12.02
CA ASN A 207 -4.94 14.48 -12.25
C ASN A 207 -4.26 14.22 -10.90
N LEU A 208 -3.72 13.01 -10.72
CA LEU A 208 -3.34 12.52 -9.39
C LEU A 208 -2.28 13.41 -8.77
N GLN A 209 -2.53 13.81 -7.54
CA GLN A 209 -1.72 14.79 -6.81
C GLN A 209 -0.55 14.13 -6.08
N GLY A 210 -0.58 12.83 -5.83
CA GLY A 210 0.50 12.22 -5.08
C GLY A 210 0.40 10.74 -4.85
N VAL A 211 1.38 10.28 -4.07
CA VAL A 211 1.53 8.91 -3.61
C VAL A 211 1.73 8.90 -2.11
N ILE A 212 1.09 7.98 -1.41
CA ILE A 212 1.34 7.63 -0.01
C ILE A 212 1.67 6.14 0.04
N ILE A 213 2.79 5.78 0.67
CA ILE A 213 3.21 4.41 0.91
C ILE A 213 3.26 4.18 2.42
N VAL A 214 2.41 3.30 2.93
CA VAL A 214 2.26 3.02 4.36
C VAL A 214 2.87 1.64 4.66
N PRO A 215 4.04 1.56 5.33
CA PRO A 215 4.61 0.28 5.73
C PRO A 215 3.67 -0.44 6.69
N SER A 216 3.76 -1.77 6.78
CA SER A 216 2.79 -2.56 7.55
C SER A 216 2.68 -2.14 9.01
N ARG A 217 3.80 -1.74 9.64
CA ARG A 217 3.87 -1.20 11.02
C ARG A 217 3.06 0.07 11.27
N ALA A 218 2.82 0.87 10.22
CA ALA A 218 2.02 2.09 10.28
C ALA A 218 0.59 1.86 9.74
N ALA A 219 0.24 0.61 9.45
CA ALA A 219 -1.08 0.17 9.06
C ALA A 219 -1.62 -0.80 10.12
N PHE A 220 -1.67 -2.10 9.81
CA PHE A 220 -2.24 -3.12 10.71
C PHE A 220 -1.21 -4.11 11.25
N ALA A 221 0.05 -4.04 10.82
CA ALA A 221 1.12 -4.93 11.26
C ALA A 221 0.65 -6.40 11.37
N ARG A 222 0.56 -6.93 12.60
CA ARG A 222 0.05 -8.27 12.90
C ARG A 222 -1.29 -8.25 13.64
N ASP A 223 -1.89 -7.08 13.78
CA ASP A 223 -3.08 -6.83 14.57
C ASP A 223 -4.36 -7.25 13.83
N ALA A 224 -5.40 -7.48 14.63
CA ALA A 224 -6.74 -7.67 14.11
C ALA A 224 -7.21 -6.36 13.45
N HIS A 225 -7.85 -6.48 12.28
CA HIS A 225 -8.26 -5.33 11.47
C HIS A 225 -9.56 -5.63 10.73
N TYR A 226 -10.26 -4.57 10.33
CA TYR A 226 -11.49 -4.65 9.58
C TYR A 226 -11.24 -5.26 8.19
N ASN A 227 -12.11 -6.21 7.83
CA ASN A 227 -12.00 -6.89 6.55
C ASN A 227 -12.50 -5.99 5.41
N TYR A 228 -11.60 -5.20 4.84
CA TYR A 228 -11.90 -4.30 3.73
C TYR A 228 -11.97 -4.98 2.36
N SER A 229 -11.29 -6.13 2.17
CA SER A 229 -11.08 -6.69 0.82
C SER A 229 -11.24 -8.21 0.72
N GLY A 230 -11.80 -8.85 1.74
CA GLY A 230 -12.02 -10.30 1.76
C GLY A 230 -10.80 -11.13 2.16
N TYR A 231 -9.66 -10.49 2.47
CA TYR A 231 -8.43 -11.15 2.89
C TYR A 231 -7.70 -10.34 3.98
N SER A 232 -6.75 -11.00 4.64
CA SER A 232 -5.97 -10.40 5.74
C SER A 232 -4.93 -9.40 5.22
N PHE A 233 -4.87 -8.23 5.85
CA PHE A 233 -3.83 -7.21 5.66
C PHE A 233 -2.64 -7.37 6.61
N ARG A 234 -2.53 -8.52 7.29
CA ARG A 234 -1.36 -8.86 8.11
C ARG A 234 -0.07 -8.73 7.29
N ASN A 235 0.90 -7.98 7.84
CA ASN A 235 2.21 -7.66 7.26
C ASN A 235 2.15 -6.97 5.89
N ARG A 236 1.01 -6.34 5.54
CA ARG A 236 0.87 -5.71 4.22
C ARG A 236 1.23 -4.23 4.27
N THR A 237 2.06 -3.82 3.32
CA THR A 237 2.36 -2.43 3.00
C THR A 237 1.35 -1.93 1.96
N PHE A 238 0.90 -0.69 2.10
CA PHE A 238 -0.12 -0.08 1.23
C PHE A 238 0.51 0.99 0.35
N VAL A 239 0.12 1.05 -0.93
CA VAL A 239 0.46 2.11 -1.86
C VAL A 239 -0.83 2.75 -2.35
N PHE A 240 -1.01 4.01 -2.02
CA PHE A 240 -2.12 4.85 -2.46
C PHE A 240 -1.62 5.88 -3.48
N ASN A 241 -2.25 5.94 -4.64
CA ASN A 241 -2.00 6.95 -5.67
C ASN A 241 -3.31 7.68 -5.95
N PHE A 242 -3.38 8.97 -5.63
CA PHE A 242 -4.66 9.59 -5.31
C PHE A 242 -4.75 11.07 -5.67
N GLN A 243 -5.98 11.59 -5.62
CA GLN A 243 -6.35 12.99 -5.57
C GLN A 243 -7.52 13.17 -4.61
N VAL A 244 -7.45 14.15 -3.72
CA VAL A 244 -8.52 14.51 -2.78
C VAL A 244 -9.37 15.60 -3.39
N TYR A 245 -10.55 15.22 -3.87
CA TYR A 245 -11.45 16.11 -4.60
C TYR A 245 -12.05 17.17 -3.68
N LYS A 246 -12.33 16.79 -2.43
CA LYS A 246 -12.98 17.66 -1.44
C LYS A 246 -12.69 17.20 -0.02
N THR A 247 -12.68 18.15 0.91
CA THR A 247 -12.67 17.90 2.35
C THR A 247 -13.66 18.80 3.07
N GLU A 248 -14.35 18.28 4.07
CA GLU A 248 -15.34 18.99 4.87
C GLU A 248 -15.15 18.67 6.36
N ALA A 249 -15.29 19.68 7.21
CA ALA A 249 -15.22 19.46 8.64
C ALA A 249 -16.37 18.56 9.06
N ARG A 250 -16.06 17.50 9.82
CA ARG A 250 -17.09 16.59 10.31
C ARG A 250 -18.01 17.31 11.31
N PRO A 251 -19.33 17.17 11.19
CA PRO A 251 -20.28 17.69 12.18
C PRO A 251 -19.97 17.19 13.60
N ALA A 252 -20.13 18.06 14.60
CA ALA A 252 -19.74 17.76 15.99
C ALA A 252 -20.53 16.59 16.60
N ASP A 253 -21.78 16.37 16.17
CA ASP A 253 -22.61 15.24 16.58
C ASP A 253 -22.10 13.90 16.02
N GLN A 254 -21.29 13.94 14.96
CA GLN A 254 -20.68 12.79 14.28
C GLN A 254 -19.22 12.53 14.65
N LEU A 255 -18.64 13.27 15.61
CA LEU A 255 -17.34 12.94 16.21
C LEU A 255 -17.48 11.78 17.19
#